data_AF-A0A8J5PJC3-F1
#
_entry.id   AF-A0A8J5PJC3-F1
#
_cell.length_a   1.000
_cell.length_b   1.000
_cell.length_c   1.000
_cell.angle_alpha   90.00
_cell.angle_beta   90.00
_cell.angle_gamma   90.00
#
_symmetry.space_group_name_H-M   'P 1'
#
loop_
_entity.id
_entity.type
_entity.pdbx_description
1 polymer ?
#
loop_
_entity_poly.entity_id
_entity_poly.type
_entity_poly.pdbx_seq_one_letter_code
_entity_poly.pdbx_strand_id
1 'polypeptide(L)'
;MEKDADLVHVFDMPGELSDAYRELLPRQADLGKDFTIKSKTFPDTTAGSSKGDAQPPKNRCGFKAAIICALPLEFDAIRSLFDFTWQEHHHHYGKLKGDTNHYVNGRIGDLDVVVLLLSSMGKVSAATAAASLKYSHTELELVLLAGI
;
A
#
# COMPACT_ATOMS: atom_id res chain seq x y z
N MET A 1 36.91 27.56 -13.46
CA MET A 1 36.07 27.13 -14.60
C MET A 1 35.24 25.98 -14.09
N GLU A 2 34.01 26.33 -13.77
CA GLU A 2 32.96 25.54 -13.15
C GLU A 2 32.18 24.81 -14.24
N LYS A 3 31.90 23.52 -14.03
CA LYS A 3 30.56 22.96 -14.28
C LYS A 3 30.43 21.56 -13.67
N ASP A 4 29.69 21.52 -12.56
CA ASP A 4 28.83 20.42 -12.15
C ASP A 4 27.80 20.07 -13.23
N ALA A 5 27.47 18.78 -13.33
CA ALA A 5 26.10 18.25 -13.42
C ALA A 5 26.13 16.77 -13.81
N ASP A 6 25.92 15.88 -12.83
CA ASP A 6 24.99 14.75 -12.98
C ASP A 6 24.66 14.18 -11.60
N LEU A 7 24.03 15.03 -10.78
CA LEU A 7 23.23 14.61 -9.63
C LEU A 7 21.82 14.31 -10.14
N VAL A 8 21.52 13.03 -10.36
CA VAL A 8 20.13 12.58 -10.45
C VAL A 8 19.51 12.74 -9.05
N HIS A 9 18.85 13.86 -8.83
CA HIS A 9 17.88 14.03 -7.75
C HIS A 9 16.76 13.02 -7.98
N VAL A 10 16.88 11.84 -7.37
CA VAL A 10 15.72 10.97 -7.14
C VAL A 10 14.87 11.69 -6.11
N PHE A 11 13.88 12.43 -6.60
CA PHE A 11 12.84 13.00 -5.77
C PHE A 11 12.12 11.85 -5.05
N ASP A 12 12.44 11.70 -3.78
CA ASP A 12 11.50 11.28 -2.77
C ASP A 12 10.34 12.28 -2.85
N MET A 13 9.20 11.87 -3.42
CA MET A 13 7.99 12.68 -3.44
C MET A 13 7.21 12.37 -2.17
N PRO A 14 7.17 13.29 -1.18
CA PRO A 14 6.25 13.15 -0.06
C PRO A 14 4.82 13.35 -0.58
N GLY A 15 4.05 12.28 -0.61
CA GLY A 15 2.59 12.34 -0.43
C GLY A 15 1.74 13.20 -1.36
N GLU A 16 2.20 13.62 -2.54
CA GLU A 16 1.30 14.26 -3.53
C GLU A 16 1.06 13.34 -4.73
N LEU A 17 -0.18 12.85 -4.81
CA LEU A 17 -0.76 12.20 -5.99
C LEU A 17 -0.59 13.10 -7.22
N SER A 18 -0.16 12.52 -8.35
CA SER A 18 0.05 13.26 -9.60
C SER A 18 -1.21 14.01 -10.03
N ASP A 19 -1.06 15.10 -10.77
CA ASP A 19 -2.18 15.93 -11.24
C ASP A 19 -3.23 15.15 -12.04
N ALA A 20 -2.82 14.04 -12.68
CA ALA A 20 -3.74 13.11 -13.35
C ALA A 20 -4.75 12.45 -12.39
N TYR A 21 -4.39 12.27 -11.11
CA TYR A 21 -5.30 11.81 -10.06
C TYR A 21 -6.15 12.94 -9.48
N ARG A 22 -5.63 14.17 -9.41
CA ARG A 22 -6.43 15.36 -9.04
C ARG A 22 -7.57 15.61 -10.02
N GLU A 23 -7.36 15.33 -11.31
CA GLU A 23 -8.42 15.42 -12.34
C GLU A 23 -9.46 14.29 -12.29
N LEU A 24 -9.24 13.21 -11.53
CA LEU A 24 -10.26 12.18 -11.24
C LEU A 24 -11.11 12.52 -9.99
N LEU A 25 -10.63 13.42 -9.12
CA LEU A 25 -11.34 13.93 -7.95
C LEU A 25 -12.46 14.99 -8.18
N PRO A 26 -12.72 15.59 -9.37
CA PRO A 26 -13.80 16.56 -9.51
C PRO A 26 -15.20 15.96 -9.39
N ARG A 27 -15.34 14.63 -9.33
CA ARG A 27 -16.62 13.94 -9.07
C ARG A 27 -16.85 13.54 -7.62
N GLN A 28 -15.98 13.97 -6.70
CA GLN A 28 -16.09 13.64 -5.27
C GLN A 28 -16.71 14.77 -4.43
N ALA A 29 -16.93 15.96 -4.98
CA ALA A 29 -17.55 17.09 -4.27
C ALA A 29 -19.04 16.87 -3.95
N ASP A 30 -19.65 15.86 -4.58
CA ASP A 30 -21.07 15.52 -4.53
C ASP A 30 -21.35 14.19 -3.82
N LEU A 31 -20.33 13.38 -3.50
CA LEU A 31 -20.48 12.09 -2.80
C LEU A 31 -20.23 12.19 -1.28
N GLY A 32 -20.41 13.37 -0.70
CA GLY A 32 -20.23 13.63 0.74
C GLY A 32 -21.51 13.71 1.55
N LYS A 33 -22.69 13.50 0.96
CA LYS A 33 -23.97 13.81 1.63
C LYS A 33 -24.79 12.59 2.09
N ASP A 34 -24.53 11.40 1.55
CA ASP A 34 -25.40 10.25 1.81
C ASP A 34 -24.73 9.05 2.52
N PHE A 35 -23.42 9.06 2.77
CA PHE A 35 -22.75 7.94 3.43
C PHE A 35 -22.30 8.27 4.85
N THR A 36 -23.24 8.22 5.78
CA THR A 36 -22.90 8.10 7.20
C THR A 36 -22.35 6.69 7.45
N ILE A 37 -21.02 6.53 7.45
CA ILE A 37 -20.39 5.33 8.00
C ILE A 37 -20.69 5.34 9.51
N LYS A 38 -21.74 4.65 9.93
CA LYS A 38 -21.85 4.23 11.33
C LYS A 38 -20.78 3.16 11.53
N SER A 39 -19.77 3.46 12.35
CA SER A 39 -18.83 2.45 12.84
C SER A 39 -19.63 1.33 13.48
N LYS A 40 -19.81 0.23 12.76
CA LYS A 40 -20.46 -0.96 13.29
C LYS A 40 -19.37 -1.69 14.07
N THR A 41 -19.41 -1.57 15.40
CA THR A 41 -18.63 -2.43 16.28
C THR A 41 -18.99 -3.87 15.93
N PHE A 42 -18.04 -4.59 15.35
CA PHE A 42 -18.16 -6.04 15.15
C PHE A 42 -18.15 -6.69 16.53
N PRO A 43 -19.02 -7.68 16.81
CA PRO A 43 -19.06 -8.32 18.12
C PRO A 43 -17.69 -8.95 18.41
N ASP A 44 -17.19 -8.65 19.61
CA ASP A 44 -15.93 -9.16 20.14
C ASP A 44 -15.91 -10.69 20.08
N THR A 45 -15.09 -11.24 19.18
CA THR A 45 -14.65 -12.63 19.32
C THR A 45 -13.63 -12.64 20.45
N THR A 46 -14.09 -13.05 21.63
CA THR A 46 -13.28 -13.41 22.79
C THR A 46 -12.26 -14.50 22.45
N ALA A 47 -11.07 -14.07 22.05
CA ALA A 47 -9.80 -14.73 22.31
C ALA A 47 -8.78 -13.60 22.43
N GLY A 48 -8.16 -13.45 23.60
CA GLY A 48 -7.39 -12.27 23.97
C GLY A 48 -6.34 -11.87 22.94
N SER A 49 -6.62 -10.83 22.16
CA SER A 49 -5.60 -10.07 21.45
C SER A 49 -5.40 -8.80 22.26
N SER A 50 -4.47 -8.86 23.21
CA SER A 50 -3.84 -7.64 23.69
C SER A 50 -3.37 -6.89 22.45
N LYS A 51 -3.88 -5.67 22.20
CA LYS A 51 -3.17 -4.66 21.42
C LYS A 51 -1.79 -4.49 22.06
N GLY A 52 -0.85 -5.36 21.72
CA GLY A 52 0.37 -5.61 22.48
C GLY A 52 1.47 -5.92 21.50
N ASP A 53 2.38 -4.96 21.37
CA ASP A 53 3.72 -5.08 20.79
C ASP A 53 3.83 -5.91 19.51
N ALA A 54 2.97 -5.66 18.53
CA ALA A 54 3.20 -6.19 17.19
C ALA A 54 4.56 -5.65 16.70
N GLN A 55 5.53 -6.55 16.53
CA GLN A 55 6.85 -6.21 16.03
C GLN A 55 6.83 -6.22 14.50
N PRO A 56 7.43 -5.22 13.84
CA PRO A 56 7.54 -5.23 12.39
C PRO A 56 8.36 -6.46 11.94
N PRO A 57 8.03 -7.05 10.79
CA PRO A 57 8.91 -7.98 10.10
C PRO A 57 10.35 -7.45 10.00
N LYS A 58 11.35 -8.34 10.10
CA LYS A 58 12.77 -7.94 9.98
C LYS A 58 13.15 -7.51 8.58
N ASN A 59 12.46 -8.06 7.58
CA ASN A 59 12.71 -7.82 6.17
C ASN A 59 11.46 -8.20 5.36
N ARG A 60 11.53 -7.94 4.05
CA ARG A 60 10.44 -8.19 3.09
C ARG A 60 9.97 -9.65 2.98
N CYS A 61 10.75 -10.61 3.50
CA CYS A 61 10.40 -12.03 3.53
C CYS A 61 9.45 -12.37 4.70
N GLY A 62 9.20 -11.45 5.63
CA GLY A 62 8.23 -11.67 6.71
C GLY A 62 6.78 -11.44 6.31
N PHE A 63 6.51 -10.98 5.10
CA PHE A 63 5.15 -10.76 4.61
C PHE A 63 4.64 -12.00 3.88
N LYS A 64 3.47 -12.49 4.31
CA LYS A 64 2.83 -13.70 3.76
C LYS A 64 1.63 -13.39 2.86
N ALA A 65 1.09 -12.19 2.95
CA ALA A 65 -0.01 -11.75 2.10
C ALA A 65 0.26 -10.40 1.46
N ALA A 66 -0.27 -10.22 0.27
CA ALA A 66 -0.27 -8.94 -0.42
C ALA A 66 -1.63 -8.62 -1.04
N ILE A 67 -1.92 -7.33 -1.18
CA ILE A 67 -3.11 -6.82 -1.83
C ILE A 67 -2.70 -5.83 -2.91
N ILE A 68 -3.21 -6.00 -4.13
CA ILE A 68 -2.99 -5.10 -5.26
C ILE A 68 -4.27 -4.29 -5.45
N CYS A 69 -4.13 -2.96 -5.46
CA CYS A 69 -5.22 -2.01 -5.68
C CYS A 69 -5.07 -1.34 -7.04
N ALA A 70 -6.17 -1.27 -7.80
CA ALA A 70 -6.18 -0.61 -9.09
C ALA A 70 -6.33 0.91 -8.96
N LEU A 71 -7.03 1.37 -7.93
CA LEU A 71 -7.35 2.78 -7.70
C LEU A 71 -6.87 3.27 -6.32
N PRO A 72 -6.52 4.57 -6.19
CA PRO A 72 -6.19 5.16 -4.89
C PRO A 72 -7.30 5.01 -3.85
N LEU A 73 -8.57 5.08 -4.25
CA LEU A 73 -9.71 4.91 -3.34
C LEU A 73 -9.72 3.52 -2.68
N GLU A 74 -9.41 2.48 -3.45
CA GLU A 74 -9.31 1.10 -2.95
C GLU A 74 -8.11 0.95 -2.01
N PHE A 75 -7.00 1.58 -2.38
CA PHE A 75 -5.77 1.58 -1.58
C PHE A 75 -5.97 2.27 -0.23
N ASP A 76 -6.59 3.44 -0.21
CA ASP A 76 -6.90 4.17 1.03
C ASP A 76 -7.91 3.40 1.90
N ALA A 77 -8.91 2.78 1.28
CA ALA A 77 -9.85 1.92 2.00
C ALA A 77 -9.13 0.76 2.70
N ILE A 78 -8.25 0.05 2.00
CA ILE A 78 -7.48 -1.06 2.59
C ILE A 78 -6.50 -0.55 3.65
N ARG A 79 -5.79 0.55 3.39
CA ARG A 79 -4.87 1.16 4.35
C ARG A 79 -5.57 1.56 5.65
N SER A 80 -6.83 1.97 5.58
CA SER A 80 -7.64 2.30 6.76
C SER A 80 -7.97 1.10 7.65
N LEU A 81 -7.83 -0.13 7.14
CA LEU A 81 -8.04 -1.37 7.89
C LEU A 81 -6.81 -1.81 8.70
N PHE A 82 -5.67 -1.14 8.55
CA PHE A 82 -4.45 -1.51 9.25
C PHE A 82 -4.58 -1.24 10.76
N ASP A 83 -4.31 -2.25 11.57
CA ASP A 83 -4.10 -2.08 13.01
C ASP A 83 -2.79 -1.34 13.29
N PHE A 84 -1.77 -1.64 12.47
CA PHE A 84 -0.47 -0.99 12.49
C PHE A 84 0.03 -0.73 11.07
N THR A 85 0.57 0.46 10.84
CA THR A 85 1.37 0.74 9.64
C THR A 85 2.83 0.63 10.03
N TRP A 86 3.59 -0.21 9.34
CA TRP A 86 5.03 -0.33 9.53
C TRP A 86 5.69 0.91 8.90
N GLN A 87 5.83 1.98 9.70
CA GLN A 87 6.21 3.31 9.23
C GLN A 87 7.50 3.30 8.39
N GLU A 88 7.46 4.08 7.31
CA GLU A 88 8.52 4.22 6.31
C GLU A 88 9.85 4.67 6.93
N HIS A 89 9.87 5.57 7.92
CA HIS A 89 11.10 6.25 8.36
C HIS A 89 12.17 5.37 9.05
N HIS A 90 11.86 4.14 9.47
CA HIS A 90 12.82 3.27 10.15
C HIS A 90 12.95 1.86 9.57
N HIS A 91 12.01 1.41 8.74
CA HIS A 91 12.05 0.11 8.07
C HIS A 91 11.53 0.23 6.63
N HIS A 92 12.30 0.91 5.77
CA HIS A 92 12.11 0.73 4.33
C HIS A 92 12.51 -0.72 3.99
N TYR A 93 11.51 -1.59 3.84
CA TYR A 93 11.71 -2.98 3.39
C TYR A 93 12.34 -3.07 2.00
N GLY A 94 12.35 -1.93 1.29
CA GLY A 94 12.89 -1.80 -0.05
C GLY A 94 12.11 -2.66 -1.05
N LYS A 95 12.69 -2.80 -2.23
CA LYS A 95 12.17 -3.62 -3.32
C LYS A 95 13.33 -4.04 -4.21
N LEU A 96 13.12 -5.03 -5.07
CA LEU A 96 14.15 -5.47 -6.00
C LEU A 96 14.51 -4.32 -6.96
N LYS A 97 15.78 -4.26 -7.40
CA LYS A 97 16.21 -3.29 -8.41
C LYS A 97 15.35 -3.43 -9.67
N GLY A 98 14.78 -2.31 -10.14
CA GLY A 98 13.90 -2.28 -11.30
C GLY A 98 12.42 -2.44 -10.97
N ASP A 99 12.07 -2.77 -9.72
CA ASP A 99 10.69 -2.74 -9.26
C ASP A 99 10.24 -1.28 -9.06
N THR A 100 9.23 -0.87 -9.82
CA THR A 100 8.67 0.49 -9.80
C THR A 100 7.37 0.60 -9.01
N ASN A 101 6.91 -0.49 -8.39
CA ASN A 101 5.67 -0.50 -7.61
C ASN A 101 5.76 0.39 -6.37
N HIS A 102 4.61 0.95 -5.98
CA HIS A 102 4.43 1.65 -4.72
C HIS A 102 3.85 0.70 -3.69
N TYR A 103 4.50 0.59 -2.53
CA TYR A 103 4.15 -0.33 -1.46
C TYR A 103 3.92 0.40 -0.15
N VAL A 104 2.88 -0.02 0.58
CA VAL A 104 2.71 0.30 2.00
C VAL A 104 2.58 -0.99 2.77
N ASN A 105 3.26 -1.07 3.91
CA ASN A 105 3.34 -2.28 4.72
C ASN A 105 2.63 -2.05 6.04
N GLY A 106 1.89 -3.04 6.51
CA GLY A 106 1.22 -2.96 7.79
C GLY A 106 0.74 -4.31 8.27
N ARG A 107 -0.13 -4.26 9.28
CA ARG A 107 -0.74 -5.42 9.90
C ARG A 107 -2.24 -5.28 9.95
N ILE A 108 -2.94 -6.35 9.58
CA ILE A 108 -4.39 -6.51 9.72
C ILE A 108 -4.61 -7.79 10.52
N GLY A 109 -5.18 -7.67 11.72
CA GLY A 109 -5.26 -8.73 12.70
C GLY A 109 -3.88 -9.28 13.04
N ASP A 110 -3.68 -10.57 12.75
CA ASP A 110 -2.41 -11.28 12.98
C ASP A 110 -1.54 -11.42 11.73
N LEU A 111 -1.92 -10.75 10.64
CA LEU A 111 -1.25 -10.89 9.35
C LEU A 111 -0.50 -9.61 8.97
N ASP A 112 0.80 -9.76 8.71
CA ASP A 112 1.60 -8.72 8.07
C ASP A 112 1.34 -8.71 6.56
N VAL A 113 0.85 -7.57 6.07
CA VAL A 113 0.36 -7.39 4.70
C VAL A 113 1.14 -6.30 3.98
N VAL A 114 1.43 -6.55 2.70
CA VAL A 114 1.93 -5.57 1.74
C VAL A 114 0.77 -5.11 0.87
N VAL A 115 0.53 -3.81 0.78
CA VAL A 115 -0.46 -3.24 -0.14
C VAL A 115 0.27 -2.50 -1.26
N LEU A 116 -0.09 -2.82 -2.50
CA LEU A 116 0.46 -2.25 -3.72
C LEU A 116 -0.58 -1.37 -4.39
N LEU A 117 -0.21 -0.15 -4.78
CA LEU A 117 -1.00 0.67 -5.70
C LEU A 117 -0.44 0.53 -7.11
N LEU A 118 -1.30 0.17 -8.08
CA LEU A 118 -0.91 0.14 -9.49
C LEU A 118 -0.60 1.55 -9.99
N SER A 119 0.43 1.67 -10.84
CA SER A 119 0.78 2.94 -11.49
C SER A 119 -0.24 3.39 -12.55
N SER A 120 -0.99 2.43 -13.09
CA SER A 120 -2.07 2.64 -14.05
C SER A 120 -3.05 1.46 -14.01
N MET A 121 -4.29 1.67 -14.44
CA MET A 121 -5.27 0.58 -14.56
C MET A 121 -4.93 -0.37 -15.71
N GLY A 122 -5.50 -1.58 -15.65
CA GLY A 122 -5.52 -2.54 -16.75
C GLY A 122 -4.64 -3.77 -16.55
N LYS A 123 -4.89 -4.77 -17.39
CA LYS A 123 -4.31 -6.13 -17.24
C LYS A 123 -2.79 -6.14 -17.31
N VAL A 124 -2.19 -5.36 -18.21
CA VAL A 124 -0.73 -5.32 -18.38
C VAL A 124 -0.07 -4.73 -17.15
N SER A 125 -0.56 -3.59 -16.68
CA SER A 125 -0.08 -2.95 -15.45
C SER A 125 -0.18 -3.89 -14.25
N ALA A 126 -1.34 -4.51 -14.04
CA ALA A 126 -1.55 -5.49 -12.97
C ALA A 126 -0.60 -6.69 -13.06
N ALA A 127 -0.41 -7.27 -14.25
CA ALA A 127 0.47 -8.42 -14.46
C ALA A 127 1.94 -8.07 -14.20
N THR A 128 2.41 -6.91 -14.71
CA THR A 128 3.79 -6.43 -14.49
C THR A 128 4.04 -6.13 -13.01
N ALA A 129 3.07 -5.50 -12.35
CA ALA A 129 3.13 -5.21 -10.93
C ALA A 129 3.20 -6.49 -10.09
N ALA A 130 2.33 -7.47 -10.38
CA ALA A 130 2.31 -8.77 -9.71
C ALA A 130 3.60 -9.58 -9.93
N ALA A 131 4.16 -9.54 -11.14
CA ALA A 131 5.44 -10.17 -11.42
C ALA A 131 6.57 -9.56 -10.58
N SER A 132 6.65 -8.23 -10.52
CA SER A 132 7.66 -7.53 -9.72
C SER A 132 7.48 -7.79 -8.21
N LEU A 133 6.23 -7.77 -7.73
CA LEU A 133 5.86 -8.12 -6.35
C LEU A 133 6.34 -9.51 -5.96
N LYS A 134 6.16 -10.51 -6.82
CA LYS A 134 6.63 -11.88 -6.58
C LYS A 134 8.15 -11.96 -6.37
N TYR A 135 8.91 -11.13 -7.07
CA TYR A 135 10.38 -11.09 -6.93
C TYR A 135 10.85 -10.23 -5.75
N SER A 136 10.13 -9.16 -5.43
CA SER A 136 10.44 -8.29 -4.29
C SER A 136 10.06 -8.92 -2.96
N HIS A 137 8.96 -9.67 -2.90
CA HIS A 137 8.45 -10.36 -1.70
C HIS A 137 8.34 -11.86 -1.98
N THR A 138 9.44 -12.58 -1.77
CA THR A 138 9.59 -13.97 -2.20
C THR A 138 8.79 -14.97 -1.36
N GLU A 139 8.37 -14.57 -0.16
CA GLU A 139 7.69 -15.45 0.82
C GLU A 139 6.16 -15.28 0.82
N LEU A 140 5.60 -14.57 -0.16
CA LEU A 140 4.15 -14.42 -0.29
C LEU A 140 3.46 -15.76 -0.56
N GLU A 141 2.42 -16.04 0.20
CA GLU A 141 1.57 -17.23 0.07
C GLU A 141 0.22 -16.88 -0.57
N LEU A 142 -0.25 -15.64 -0.40
CA LEU A 142 -1.50 -15.14 -0.94
C LEU A 142 -1.34 -13.73 -1.54
N VAL A 143 -1.89 -13.54 -2.74
CA VAL A 143 -2.02 -12.20 -3.35
C VAL A 143 -3.47 -11.99 -3.78
N LEU A 144 -4.08 -10.92 -3.27
CA LEU A 144 -5.43 -10.51 -3.62
C LEU A 144 -5.39 -9.33 -4.58
N LEU A 145 -6.14 -9.37 -5.68
CA LEU A 145 -6.38 -8.21 -6.53
C LEU A 145 -7.73 -7.61 -6.12
N ALA A 146 -7.71 -6.41 -5.56
CA ALA A 146 -8.88 -5.66 -5.16
C ALA A 146 -9.21 -4.59 -6.22
N GLY A 147 -10.49 -4.54 -6.61
CA GLY A 147 -11.01 -3.62 -7.61
C GLY A 147 -12.53 -3.55 -7.56
N ILE A 148 -13.11 -2.40 -7.90
CA ILE A 148 -14.57 -2.23 -8.11
C ILE A 148 -14.97 -2.30 -9.58
#